data_AF-A0A2H6N709-F1
#
_entry.id   AF-A0A2H6N709-F1
#
_cell.length_a   1.000
_cell.length_b   1.000
_cell.length_c   1.000
_cell.angle_alpha   90.00
_cell.angle_beta   90.00
_cell.angle_gamma   90.00
#
_symmetry.space_group_name_H-M   'P 1'
#
loop_
_entity.id
_entity.type
_entity.pdbx_description
1 polymer ?
#
loop_
_entity_poly.entity_id
_entity_poly.type
_entity_poly.pdbx_seq_one_letter_code
_entity_poly.pdbx_strand_id
1 'polypeptide(L)'
;MMSGSIVGTPIHMAPELFTGKYDNSVDVYAFGILFWYICSGHVKLPEAFERCASKDHLWNNVRRGVRPERLPIFDEECWQLMEACWDGDSSQRPLLGIVQPMLQGIMDRLCRLYFEQLNKGLDDST
;
A
#
# COMPACT_ATOMS: atom_id res chain seq x y z
N MET A 1 21.23 -6.61 22.49
CA MET A 1 20.19 -7.65 22.40
C MET A 1 18.85 -6.97 22.64
N MET A 2 18.02 -6.81 21.61
CA MET A 2 16.70 -6.20 21.78
C MET A 2 15.70 -7.29 22.14
N SER A 3 15.33 -7.33 23.43
CA SER A 3 14.32 -8.23 24.00
C SER A 3 12.95 -7.55 23.99
N GLY A 4 12.43 -7.32 22.79
CA GLY A 4 11.04 -6.97 22.56
C GLY A 4 10.59 -7.74 21.34
N SER A 5 9.63 -8.64 21.49
CA SER A 5 9.08 -9.38 20.36
C SER A 5 8.60 -8.38 19.33
N ILE A 6 9.27 -8.30 18.19
CA ILE A 6 8.75 -7.63 17.01
C ILE A 6 7.55 -8.45 16.56
N VAL A 7 6.37 -8.06 17.02
CA VAL A 7 5.11 -8.65 16.58
C VAL A 7 4.66 -7.87 15.36
N GLY A 8 4.95 -8.42 14.18
CA GLY A 8 4.60 -7.83 12.90
C GLY A 8 5.27 -8.58 11.74
N THR A 9 4.65 -8.53 10.56
CA THR A 9 5.31 -8.93 9.31
C THR A 9 6.11 -7.72 8.81
N PRO A 10 7.45 -7.79 8.70
CA PRO A 10 8.31 -6.61 8.50
C PRO A 10 7.91 -5.70 7.33
N ILE A 11 7.27 -6.24 6.29
CA ILE A 11 6.80 -5.47 5.13
C ILE A 11 5.73 -4.41 5.48
N HIS A 12 4.98 -4.59 6.57
CA HIS A 12 3.95 -3.64 7.03
C HIS A 12 4.52 -2.63 8.03
N MET A 13 5.78 -2.78 8.43
CA MET A 13 6.39 -1.98 9.48
C MET A 13 7.18 -0.85 8.86
N ALA A 14 6.82 0.39 9.17
CA ALA A 14 7.55 1.57 8.72
C ALA A 14 9.03 1.49 9.15
N PRO A 15 9.98 1.92 8.29
CA PRO A 15 11.42 1.76 8.55
C PRO A 15 11.92 2.49 9.81
N GLU A 16 11.21 3.51 10.26
CA GLU A 16 11.55 4.30 11.44
C GLU A 16 11.07 3.70 12.77
N LEU A 17 10.19 2.69 12.78
CA LEU A 17 9.62 2.12 14.01
C LEU A 17 10.72 1.64 14.99
N PHE A 18 11.81 1.12 14.43
CA PHE A 18 12.96 0.61 15.19
C PHE A 18 13.89 1.68 15.75
N THR A 19 13.73 2.93 15.34
CA THR A 19 14.49 4.05 15.91
C THR A 19 13.93 4.45 17.28
N GLY A 20 12.73 3.98 17.64
CA GLY A 20 11.99 4.41 18.83
C GLY A 20 11.43 5.83 18.73
N LYS A 21 11.63 6.51 17.61
CA LYS A 21 11.11 7.84 17.31
C LYS A 21 10.20 7.74 16.10
N TYR A 22 8.90 7.68 16.36
CA TYR A 22 7.89 7.61 15.33
C TYR A 22 6.62 8.33 15.80
N ASP A 23 5.78 8.69 14.83
CA ASP A 23 4.46 9.27 15.05
C ASP A 23 3.39 8.47 14.30
N ASN A 24 2.20 9.04 14.13
CA ASN A 24 1.07 8.37 13.47
C ASN A 24 1.32 8.07 11.97
N SER A 25 2.40 8.57 11.36
CA SER A 25 2.75 8.28 9.96
C SER A 25 3.14 6.81 9.73
N VAL A 26 3.46 6.05 10.78
CA VAL A 26 3.72 4.60 10.67
C VAL A 26 2.45 3.82 10.30
N ASP A 27 1.29 4.29 10.75
CA ASP A 27 0.00 3.69 10.39
C ASP A 27 -0.38 4.02 8.95
N VAL A 28 0.03 5.20 8.44
CA VAL A 28 -0.12 5.56 7.02
C VAL A 28 0.72 4.62 6.14
N TYR A 29 1.95 4.32 6.56
CA TYR A 29 2.80 3.34 5.87
C TYR A 29 2.13 1.96 5.82
N ALA A 30 1.66 1.48 6.97
CA ALA A 30 0.98 0.18 7.06
C ALA A 30 -0.28 0.15 6.19
N PHE A 31 -1.02 1.27 6.13
CA PHE A 31 -2.18 1.42 5.26
C PHE A 31 -1.80 1.32 3.77
N GLY A 32 -0.71 1.96 3.32
CA GLY A 32 -0.27 1.85 1.93
C GLY A 32 0.01 0.40 1.51
N ILE A 33 0.67 -0.36 2.37
CA ILE A 33 0.95 -1.79 2.16
C ILE A 33 -0.35 -2.61 2.16
N LEU A 34 -1.26 -2.35 3.10
CA LEU A 34 -2.56 -3.00 3.14
C LEU A 34 -3.39 -2.69 1.87
N PHE A 35 -3.34 -1.45 1.40
CA PHE A 35 -4.09 -1.03 0.22
C PHE A 35 -3.62 -1.78 -1.04
N TRP A 36 -2.31 -2.04 -1.17
CA TRP A 36 -1.78 -2.93 -2.21
C TRP A 36 -2.40 -4.33 -2.15
N TYR A 37 -2.51 -4.92 -0.97
CA TYR A 37 -3.16 -6.23 -0.80
C TYR A 37 -4.63 -6.20 -1.23
N ILE A 38 -5.37 -5.17 -0.82
CA ILE A 38 -6.78 -4.99 -1.20
C ILE A 38 -6.92 -4.92 -2.72
N CYS A 39 -6.13 -4.08 -3.39
CA CYS A 39 -6.16 -3.96 -4.84
C CYS A 39 -5.63 -5.20 -5.57
N SER A 40 -4.71 -5.96 -4.97
CA SER A 40 -4.19 -7.20 -5.55
C SER A 40 -5.22 -8.34 -5.56
N GLY A 41 -6.19 -8.28 -4.65
CA GLY A 41 -7.22 -9.30 -4.50
C GLY A 41 -6.74 -10.61 -3.87
N HIS A 42 -5.51 -10.68 -3.35
CA HIS A 42 -4.96 -11.89 -2.72
C HIS A 42 -3.97 -11.57 -1.59
N VAL A 43 -3.68 -12.57 -0.75
CA VAL A 43 -2.76 -12.42 0.41
C VAL A 43 -1.33 -12.90 0.14
N LYS A 44 -0.97 -13.12 -1.14
CA LYS A 44 0.38 -13.55 -1.51
C LYS A 44 1.39 -12.43 -1.25
N LEU A 45 2.57 -12.81 -0.78
CA LEU A 45 3.66 -11.87 -0.57
C LEU A 45 4.06 -11.23 -1.91
N PRO A 46 4.36 -9.92 -1.98
CA PRO A 46 4.83 -9.31 -3.22
C PRO A 46 6.13 -9.99 -3.69
N GLU A 47 6.32 -10.10 -5.00
CA GLU A 47 7.48 -10.76 -5.61
C GLU A 47 8.80 -10.19 -5.09
N ALA A 48 8.84 -8.87 -4.85
CA ALA A 48 9.98 -8.17 -4.25
C ALA A 48 10.44 -8.76 -2.91
N PHE A 49 9.57 -9.49 -2.22
CA PHE A 49 9.81 -10.09 -0.91
C PHE A 49 9.74 -11.62 -0.89
N GLU A 50 9.23 -12.29 -1.93
CA GLU A 50 9.07 -13.76 -1.98
C GLU A 50 10.36 -14.55 -1.73
N ARG A 51 11.51 -14.02 -2.17
CA ARG A 51 12.82 -14.69 -2.00
C ARG A 51 13.47 -14.46 -0.64
N CYS A 52 12.82 -13.73 0.26
CA CYS A 52 13.38 -13.42 1.57
C CYS A 52 13.25 -14.60 2.52
N ALA A 53 14.36 -15.29 2.79
CA ALA A 53 14.41 -16.47 3.65
C ALA A 53 14.18 -16.20 5.15
N SER A 54 14.18 -14.93 5.60
CA SER A 54 14.05 -14.58 7.02
C SER A 54 13.38 -13.21 7.23
N LYS A 55 12.88 -12.98 8.44
CA LYS A 55 12.36 -11.67 8.86
C LYS A 55 13.43 -10.58 8.78
N ASP A 56 14.69 -10.90 9.08
CA ASP A 56 15.81 -9.95 8.98
C ASP A 56 16.10 -9.56 7.53
N HIS A 57 15.98 -10.50 6.58
CA HIS A 57 16.09 -10.19 5.15
C HIS A 57 14.96 -9.30 4.66
N LEU A 58 13.71 -9.61 5.03
CA LEU A 58 12.56 -8.74 4.72
C LEU A 58 12.79 -7.32 5.23
N TRP A 59 13.23 -7.21 6.49
CA TRP A 59 13.50 -5.95 7.13
C TRP A 59 14.61 -5.14 6.45
N ASN A 60 15.73 -5.79 6.14
CA ASN A 60 16.83 -5.14 5.43
C ASN A 60 16.38 -4.60 4.06
N ASN A 61 15.50 -5.32 3.36
CA ASN A 61 14.91 -4.84 2.11
C ASN A 61 14.01 -3.62 2.34
N VAL A 62 13.12 -3.65 3.34
CA VAL A 62 12.27 -2.48 3.69
C VAL A 62 13.12 -1.24 3.98
N ARG A 63 14.18 -1.38 4.79
CA ARG A 63 15.11 -0.28 5.12
C ARG A 63 15.86 0.26 3.91
N ARG A 64 16.15 -0.60 2.93
CA ARG A 64 16.79 -0.22 1.66
C ARG A 64 15.83 0.45 0.67
N GLY A 65 14.56 0.62 1.06
CA GLY A 65 13.55 1.23 0.21
C GLY A 65 12.85 0.26 -0.74
N VAL A 66 13.02 -1.06 -0.56
CA VAL A 66 12.24 -2.05 -1.33
C VAL A 66 10.77 -1.93 -0.94
N ARG A 67 9.89 -1.94 -1.93
CA ARG A 67 8.43 -1.84 -1.81
C ARG A 67 7.77 -2.90 -2.70
N PRO A 68 6.47 -3.20 -2.50
CA PRO A 68 5.72 -4.06 -3.41
C PRO A 68 5.79 -3.56 -4.85
N GLU A 69 5.80 -4.47 -5.82
CA GLU A 69 5.78 -4.15 -7.24
C GLU A 69 4.43 -3.57 -7.69
N ARG A 70 4.44 -2.77 -8.76
CA ARG A 70 3.20 -2.34 -9.41
C ARG A 70 2.60 -3.49 -10.22
N LEU A 71 1.36 -3.87 -9.91
CA LEU A 71 0.63 -4.89 -10.66
C LEU A 71 -0.15 -4.26 -11.84
N PRO A 72 -0.31 -4.96 -12.98
CA PRO A 72 -1.06 -4.45 -14.13
C PRO A 72 -2.53 -4.13 -13.84
N ILE A 73 -3.12 -4.76 -12.82
CA ILE A 73 -4.51 -4.56 -12.42
C ILE A 73 -4.75 -3.26 -11.64
N PHE A 74 -3.69 -2.57 -11.21
CA PHE A 74 -3.84 -1.36 -10.42
C PHE A 74 -4.22 -0.16 -11.29
N ASP A 75 -5.28 0.51 -10.86
CA ASP A 75 -5.58 1.86 -11.29
C ASP A 75 -4.43 2.81 -10.92
N GLU A 76 -4.18 3.80 -11.77
CA GLU A 76 -3.08 4.75 -11.61
C GLU A 76 -3.17 5.55 -10.31
N GLU A 77 -4.35 6.06 -9.96
CA GLU A 77 -4.52 6.88 -8.76
C GLU A 77 -4.45 6.01 -7.49
N CYS A 78 -4.93 4.77 -7.55
CA CYS A 78 -4.70 3.79 -6.48
C CYS A 78 -3.20 3.58 -6.24
N TRP A 79 -2.43 3.35 -7.31
CA TRP A 79 -0.98 3.13 -7.21
C TRP A 79 -0.25 4.35 -6.64
N GLN A 80 -0.56 5.54 -7.13
CA GLN A 80 0.02 6.79 -6.61
C GLN A 80 -0.28 7.01 -5.13
N LEU A 81 -1.51 6.69 -4.68
CA LEU A 81 -1.86 6.76 -3.26
C LEU A 81 -1.07 5.75 -2.43
N MET A 82 -0.89 4.51 -2.91
CA MET A 82 -0.03 3.52 -2.24
C MET A 82 1.40 4.04 -2.09
N GLU A 83 1.96 4.61 -3.18
CA GLU A 83 3.30 5.18 -3.20
C GLU A 83 3.49 6.32 -2.19
N ALA A 84 2.55 7.25 -2.16
CA ALA A 84 2.55 8.33 -1.19
C ALA A 84 2.46 7.81 0.26
N CYS A 85 1.65 6.77 0.50
CA CYS A 85 1.46 6.23 1.85
C CYS A 85 2.72 5.54 2.39
N TRP A 86 3.50 4.84 1.56
CA TRP A 86 4.67 4.06 2.00
C TRP A 86 6.03 4.73 1.72
N ASP A 87 6.04 6.05 1.59
CA ASP A 87 7.27 6.82 1.38
C ASP A 87 8.33 6.50 2.46
N GLY A 88 9.60 6.47 2.04
CA GLY A 88 10.72 6.23 2.94
C GLY A 88 10.93 7.35 3.95
N ASP A 89 10.60 8.58 3.59
CA ASP A 89 10.56 9.74 4.49
C ASP A 89 9.15 9.88 5.07
N SER A 90 9.04 9.71 6.39
CA SER A 90 7.76 9.81 7.10
C SER A 90 7.08 11.18 6.97
N SER A 91 7.87 12.24 6.72
CA SER A 91 7.34 13.61 6.54
C SER A 91 6.69 13.83 5.19
N GLN A 92 6.98 12.99 4.19
CA GLN A 92 6.38 13.07 2.85
C GLN A 92 5.06 12.31 2.76
N ARG A 93 4.74 11.48 3.76
CA ARG A 93 3.50 10.70 3.77
C ARG A 93 2.29 11.60 4.02
N PRO A 94 1.17 11.38 3.33
CA PRO A 94 -0.05 12.14 3.57
C PRO A 94 -0.61 11.83 4.96
N LEU A 95 -1.23 12.82 5.59
CA LEU A 95 -2.01 12.57 6.80
C LEU A 95 -3.24 11.73 6.45
N LEU A 96 -3.70 10.86 7.36
CA LEU A 96 -4.91 10.05 7.13
C LEU A 96 -6.15 10.89 6.78
N GLY A 97 -6.25 12.10 7.33
CA GLY A 97 -7.32 13.06 6.97
C GLY A 97 -7.29 13.53 5.52
N ILE A 98 -6.17 13.33 4.80
CA ILE A 98 -6.01 13.58 3.36
C ILE A 98 -6.16 12.28 2.57
N VAL A 99 -5.67 11.15 3.10
CA VAL A 99 -5.81 9.82 2.47
C VAL A 99 -7.29 9.46 2.25
N GLN A 100 -8.15 9.68 3.25
CA GLN A 100 -9.57 9.34 3.16
C GLN A 100 -10.31 10.05 2.02
N PRO A 101 -10.24 11.40 1.86
CA PRO A 101 -10.89 12.07 0.73
C PRO A 101 -10.27 11.69 -0.63
N MET A 102 -8.95 11.43 -0.70
CA MET A 102 -8.34 10.93 -1.94
C MET A 102 -8.91 9.58 -2.34
N LEU A 103 -8.99 8.63 -1.40
CA LEU A 103 -9.54 7.30 -1.63
C LEU A 103 -11.03 7.37 -2.04
N GLN A 104 -11.81 8.27 -1.43
CA GLN A 104 -13.20 8.49 -1.81
C GLN A 104 -13.30 9.00 -3.26
N GLY A 105 -12.46 9.95 -3.66
CA GLY A 105 -12.44 10.46 -5.04
C GLY A 105 -12.11 9.39 -6.07
N ILE A 106 -11.15 8.52 -5.77
CA ILE A 106 -10.79 7.36 -6.60
C ILE A 106 -11.99 6.42 -6.71
N MET A 107 -12.62 6.06 -5.59
CA MET A 107 -13.79 5.19 -5.56
C MET A 107 -14.94 5.74 -6.40
N ASP A 108 -15.26 7.03 -6.23
CA ASP A 108 -16.33 7.69 -6.99
C ASP A 108 -16.05 7.68 -8.49
N ARG A 109 -14.79 7.93 -8.89
CA ARG A 109 -14.37 7.85 -10.30
C ARG A 109 -14.51 6.44 -10.85
N LEU A 110 -14.02 5.43 -10.14
CA LEU A 110 -14.09 4.03 -10.58
C LEU A 110 -15.52 3.54 -10.67
N CYS A 111 -16.38 3.89 -9.71
CA CYS A 111 -17.81 3.59 -9.75
C CYS A 111 -18.47 4.20 -10.99
N ARG A 112 -18.21 5.48 -11.29
CA ARG A 112 -18.75 6.14 -12.50
C ARG A 112 -18.33 5.40 -13.78
N LEU A 113 -17.04 5.08 -13.92
CA LEU A 113 -16.51 4.37 -15.09
C LEU A 113 -17.15 2.99 -15.25
N TYR A 114 -17.34 2.26 -14.15
CA TYR A 114 -18.00 0.97 -14.15
C TYR A 114 -19.46 1.08 -14.64
N PHE A 115 -20.24 2.05 -14.16
CA PHE A 115 -21.62 2.26 -14.62
C PHE A 115 -21.69 2.70 -16.08
N GLU A 116 -20.77 3.53 -16.56
CA GLU A 116 -20.71 3.93 -17.98
C GLU A 116 -20.43 2.73 -18.89
N GLN A 117 -19.57 1.81 -18.47
CA GLN A 117 -19.28 0.57 -19.22
C GLN A 117 -20.48 -0.36 -19.26
N LEU A 118 -21.20 -0.52 -18.13
CA LEU A 118 -22.43 -1.31 -18.08
C LEU A 118 -23.50 -0.77 -19.02
N ASN A 119 -23.68 0.55 -19.07
CA ASN A 119 -24.68 1.18 -19.92
C ASN A 119 -24.34 1.00 -21.42
N LYS A 120 -23.06 1.11 -21.81
CA LYS A 120 -22.64 0.86 -23.20
C LYS A 120 -22.87 -0.59 -23.64
N GLY A 121 -22.66 -1.57 -22.76
CA GLY A 121 -22.90 -2.98 -23.06
C GLY A 121 -24.37 -3.33 -23.31
N LEU A 122 -25.31 -2.52 -22.79
CA LEU A 122 -26.74 -2.67 -23.02
C LEU A 122 -27.17 -2.10 -24.39
N ASP A 123 -26.53 -1.02 -24.85
CA ASP A 123 -26.86 -0.35 -26.11
C ASP A 123 -26.35 -1.13 -27.34
N ASP A 124 -25.24 -1.88 -27.23
CA ASP A 124 -24.71 -2.72 -28.31
C ASP A 124 -25.47 -4.05 -28.51
N SER A 125 -26.50 -4.31 -27.69
CA SER A 125 -27.32 -5.53 -27.73
C SER A 125 -28.71 -5.34 -28.36
N THR A 126 -29.01 -4.17 -28.94
CA THR A 126 -30.28 -3.84 -29.62
C THR A 126 -30.03 -3.51 -31.09
#